data_AF-X1N750-F1
#
_entry.id   AF-X1N750-F1
#
_cell.length_a   1.000
_cell.length_b   1.000
_cell.length_c   1.000
_cell.angle_alpha   90.00
_cell.angle_beta   90.00
_cell.angle_gamma   90.00
#
_symmetry.space_group_name_H-M   'P 1'
#
loop_
_entity.id
_entity.type
_entity.pdbx_description
1 polymer ?
#
loop_
_entity_poly.entity_id
_entity_poly.type
_entity_poly.pdbx_seq_one_letter_code
_entity_poly.pdbx_strand_id
1 'polypeptide(L)'
;PIAIMHVEDIYQYDREELAQKVFGTTDLGHPGVAKVYRMKELLVGGKIDLIDEPQIPFADYFLKPQASRLLFEEKGWKTVVAFQTRNIPHVGHEYLQKTALTFTDGLFINPVIGRKKAGDFKDELILKTYQALINNYYPKDRVVMSILPMEMRYAGPREAIFHAIIRKNFGCTHFIVGRDHAGVGNYYSPYAAQEVFKEFPELDITPMFFRSFFYCKKCRGVANEKTCPHSNQEHLDFSGTKIREILLRKRDSA
;
A
#
# COMPACT_ATOMS: atom_id res chain seq x y z
N PRO A 1 -15.48 -21.94 -14.72
CA PRO A 1 -14.99 -22.45 -13.41
C PRO A 1 -13.62 -21.82 -13.17
N ILE A 2 -13.31 -21.29 -11.99
CA ILE A 2 -12.09 -20.46 -11.85
C ILE A 2 -10.82 -21.30 -11.77
N ALA A 3 -10.81 -22.35 -10.95
CA ALA A 3 -9.63 -23.18 -10.72
C ALA A 3 -9.99 -24.58 -10.22
N ILE A 4 -9.04 -25.51 -10.30
CA ILE A 4 -9.05 -26.82 -9.64
C ILE A 4 -8.14 -26.73 -8.42
N MET A 5 -8.61 -27.23 -7.27
CA MET A 5 -7.80 -27.37 -6.07
C MET A 5 -7.47 -28.84 -5.83
N HIS A 6 -6.18 -29.15 -5.73
CA HIS A 6 -5.67 -30.45 -5.35
C HIS A 6 -5.58 -30.51 -3.84
N VAL A 7 -6.63 -31.00 -3.18
CA VAL A 7 -6.73 -31.02 -1.71
C VAL A 7 -5.68 -31.97 -1.13
N GLU A 8 -4.81 -31.43 -0.27
CA GLU A 8 -3.75 -32.17 0.43
C GLU A 8 -4.09 -32.33 1.92
N ASP A 9 -4.75 -31.34 2.52
CA ASP A 9 -5.15 -31.35 3.92
C ASP A 9 -6.45 -30.57 4.18
N ILE A 10 -7.16 -30.98 5.23
CA ILE A 10 -8.33 -30.30 5.77
C ILE A 10 -8.16 -30.27 7.28
N TYR A 11 -8.10 -29.08 7.88
CA TYR A 11 -7.76 -28.92 9.29
C TYR A 11 -8.57 -27.82 9.98
N GLN A 12 -8.76 -27.98 11.29
CA GLN A 12 -9.28 -26.94 12.18
C GLN A 12 -8.16 -25.99 12.59
N TYR A 13 -8.52 -24.77 12.96
CA TYR A 13 -7.57 -23.75 13.39
C TYR A 13 -8.12 -22.96 14.56
N ASP A 14 -7.21 -22.50 15.43
CA ASP A 14 -7.55 -21.58 16.50
C ASP A 14 -7.66 -20.15 15.92
N ARG A 15 -8.89 -19.62 15.95
CA ARG A 15 -9.20 -18.27 15.44
C ARG A 15 -8.54 -17.18 16.29
N GLU A 16 -8.45 -17.39 17.59
CA GLU A 16 -7.85 -16.43 18.52
C GLU A 16 -6.33 -16.40 18.34
N GLU A 17 -5.70 -17.58 18.25
CA GLU A 17 -4.28 -17.70 17.97
C GLU A 17 -3.92 -17.06 16.62
N LEU A 18 -4.69 -17.36 15.57
CA LEU A 18 -4.49 -16.76 14.24
C LEU A 18 -4.63 -15.24 14.30
N ALA A 19 -5.66 -14.73 14.98
CA ALA A 19 -5.89 -13.30 15.12
C ALA A 19 -4.73 -12.62 15.85
N GLN A 20 -4.33 -13.16 17.01
CA GLN A 20 -3.24 -12.61 17.81
C GLN A 20 -1.92 -12.65 17.04
N LYS A 21 -1.59 -13.75 16.37
CA LYS A 21 -0.32 -13.87 15.63
C LYS A 21 -0.27 -13.00 14.39
N VAL A 22 -1.39 -12.78 13.68
CA VAL A 22 -1.40 -12.02 12.43
C VAL A 22 -1.61 -10.52 12.65
N PHE A 23 -2.50 -10.14 13.57
CA PHE A 23 -2.89 -8.73 13.79
C PHE A 23 -2.34 -8.15 15.10
N GLY A 24 -1.72 -8.95 15.97
CA GLY A 24 -1.25 -8.50 17.28
C GLY A 24 -2.37 -8.21 18.29
N THR A 25 -3.61 -8.52 17.94
CA THR A 25 -4.81 -8.30 18.78
C THR A 25 -5.89 -9.32 18.43
N THR A 26 -6.78 -9.58 19.38
CA THR A 26 -7.99 -10.39 19.22
C THR A 26 -9.28 -9.54 19.25
N ASP A 27 -9.14 -8.21 19.24
CA ASP A 27 -10.27 -7.28 19.25
C ASP A 27 -11.10 -7.37 17.95
N LEU A 28 -12.38 -7.70 18.07
CA LEU A 28 -13.35 -7.76 16.98
C LEU A 28 -13.62 -6.39 16.31
N GLY A 29 -13.22 -5.28 16.93
CA GLY A 29 -13.18 -3.96 16.30
C GLY A 29 -12.18 -3.86 15.15
N HIS A 30 -11.13 -4.70 15.15
CA HIS A 30 -10.15 -4.75 14.07
C HIS A 30 -10.73 -5.47 12.83
N PRO A 31 -10.78 -4.85 11.63
CA PRO A 31 -11.43 -5.45 10.45
C PRO A 31 -10.90 -6.83 10.05
N GLY A 32 -9.57 -7.01 10.13
CA GLY A 32 -8.90 -8.29 9.87
C GLY A 32 -9.26 -9.39 10.87
N VAL A 33 -9.33 -9.05 12.17
CA VAL A 33 -9.73 -9.98 13.24
C VAL A 33 -11.19 -10.38 13.06
N ALA A 34 -12.08 -9.40 12.88
CA ALA A 34 -13.49 -9.66 12.63
C ALA A 34 -13.71 -10.60 11.43
N LYS A 35 -12.85 -10.52 10.41
CA LYS A 35 -12.89 -11.43 9.26
C LYS A 35 -12.48 -12.86 9.64
N VAL A 36 -11.40 -13.03 10.40
CA VAL A 36 -10.96 -14.35 10.90
C VAL A 36 -12.06 -15.04 11.71
N TYR A 37 -12.76 -14.30 12.58
CA TYR A 37 -13.84 -14.85 13.38
C TYR A 37 -15.10 -15.22 12.58
N ARG A 38 -15.29 -14.64 11.38
CA ARG A 38 -16.37 -14.99 10.45
C ARG A 38 -16.04 -16.15 9.50
N MET A 39 -14.78 -16.57 9.41
CA MET A 39 -14.40 -17.71 8.58
C MET A 39 -15.00 -19.00 9.12
N LYS A 40 -15.22 -20.00 8.25
CA LYS A 40 -15.73 -21.32 8.64
C LYS A 40 -14.71 -22.07 9.50
N GLU A 41 -15.09 -23.21 10.08
CA GLU A 41 -14.27 -23.95 11.05
C GLU A 41 -13.09 -24.73 10.43
N LEU A 42 -13.19 -25.05 9.15
CA LEU A 42 -12.20 -25.84 8.42
C LEU A 42 -11.47 -24.98 7.39
N LEU A 43 -10.16 -25.13 7.34
CA LEU A 43 -9.30 -24.67 6.26
C LEU A 43 -8.94 -25.87 5.37
N VAL A 44 -8.79 -25.60 4.08
CA VAL A 44 -8.39 -26.59 3.08
C VAL A 44 -7.08 -26.10 2.50
N GLY A 45 -6.03 -26.92 2.52
CA GLY A 45 -4.76 -26.63 1.90
C GLY A 45 -4.47 -27.58 0.73
N GLY A 46 -3.60 -27.12 -0.15
CA GLY A 46 -3.28 -27.81 -1.39
C GLY A 46 -3.00 -26.85 -2.55
N LYS A 47 -2.48 -27.41 -3.63
CA LYS A 47 -2.13 -26.66 -4.84
C LYS A 47 -3.37 -26.28 -5.64
N ILE A 48 -3.26 -25.22 -6.44
CA ILE A 48 -4.35 -24.71 -7.28
C ILE A 48 -3.84 -24.63 -8.72
N ASP A 49 -4.59 -25.24 -9.64
CA ASP A 49 -4.43 -25.06 -11.08
C ASP A 49 -5.49 -24.07 -11.57
N LEU A 50 -5.05 -22.92 -12.08
CA LEU A 50 -5.94 -21.91 -12.63
C LEU A 50 -6.50 -22.37 -13.98
N ILE A 51 -7.83 -22.33 -14.14
CA ILE A 51 -8.51 -22.63 -15.42
C ILE A 51 -8.80 -21.34 -16.16
N ASP A 52 -9.46 -20.41 -15.47
CA ASP A 52 -9.91 -19.12 -16.02
C ASP A 52 -9.36 -17.98 -15.15
N GLU A 53 -8.88 -16.92 -15.79
CA GLU A 53 -8.52 -15.70 -15.08
C GLU A 53 -9.75 -15.10 -14.39
N PRO A 54 -9.66 -14.71 -13.11
CA PRO A 54 -10.76 -14.01 -12.47
C PRO A 54 -11.01 -12.68 -13.19
N GLN A 55 -12.27 -12.25 -13.21
CA GLN A 55 -12.57 -10.90 -13.67
C GLN A 55 -11.98 -9.88 -12.70
N ILE A 56 -10.98 -9.15 -13.17
CA ILE A 56 -10.29 -8.11 -12.40
C ILE A 56 -10.91 -6.75 -12.80
N PRO A 57 -11.49 -6.00 -11.85
CA PRO A 57 -11.90 -4.63 -12.11
C PRO A 57 -10.71 -3.78 -12.57
N PHE A 58 -10.91 -2.94 -13.59
CA PHE A 58 -9.85 -2.10 -14.16
C PHE A 58 -8.66 -2.91 -14.70
N ALA A 59 -8.93 -4.06 -15.33
CA ALA A 59 -7.91 -4.97 -15.88
C ALA A 59 -6.89 -4.29 -16.80
N ASP A 60 -7.27 -3.21 -17.50
CA ASP A 60 -6.35 -2.42 -18.36
C ASP A 60 -5.20 -1.78 -17.58
N TYR A 61 -5.36 -1.60 -16.27
CA TYR A 61 -4.32 -1.11 -15.37
C TYR A 61 -3.57 -2.24 -14.66
N PHE A 62 -3.87 -3.52 -14.94
CA PHE A 62 -3.27 -4.64 -14.22
C PHE A 62 -2.12 -5.25 -15.01
N LEU A 63 -0.93 -5.20 -14.43
CA LEU A 63 0.22 -5.98 -14.86
C LEU A 63 0.35 -7.21 -13.97
N LYS A 64 0.58 -8.37 -14.59
CA LYS A 64 1.10 -9.53 -13.86
C LYS A 64 2.55 -9.27 -13.44
N PRO A 65 3.05 -9.91 -12.36
CA PRO A 65 4.42 -9.73 -11.90
C PRO A 65 5.50 -9.98 -12.98
N GLN A 66 5.28 -10.94 -13.87
CA GLN A 66 6.20 -11.20 -14.99
C GLN A 66 6.20 -10.05 -16.02
N ALA A 67 5.03 -9.49 -16.32
CA ALA A 67 4.90 -8.38 -17.27
C ALA A 67 5.53 -7.09 -16.73
N SER A 68 5.42 -6.81 -15.42
CA SER A 68 6.10 -5.65 -14.83
C SER A 68 7.62 -5.78 -14.88
N ARG A 69 8.17 -6.99 -14.68
CA ARG A 69 9.62 -7.24 -14.81
C ARG A 69 10.13 -6.96 -16.22
N LEU A 70 9.48 -7.54 -17.22
CA LEU A 70 9.81 -7.30 -18.63
C LEU A 70 9.74 -5.81 -18.97
N LEU A 71 8.69 -5.12 -18.52
CA LEU A 71 8.54 -3.68 -18.73
C LEU A 71 9.68 -2.87 -18.08
N PHE A 72 10.13 -3.25 -16.88
CA PHE A 72 11.25 -2.57 -16.22
C PHE A 72 12.57 -2.81 -16.96
N GLU A 73 12.78 -4.03 -17.47
CA GLU A 73 13.94 -4.38 -18.30
C GLU A 73 13.95 -3.61 -19.62
N GLU A 74 12.82 -3.53 -20.33
CA GLU A 74 12.66 -2.76 -21.57
C GLU A 74 12.92 -1.26 -21.36
N LYS A 75 12.59 -0.74 -20.18
CA LYS A 75 12.91 0.64 -19.76
C LYS A 75 14.35 0.83 -19.32
N GLY A 76 15.15 -0.23 -19.23
CA GLY A 76 16.52 -0.20 -18.72
C GLY A 76 16.62 0.13 -17.23
N TRP A 77 15.55 -0.07 -16.45
CA TRP A 77 15.53 0.22 -15.02
C TRP A 77 16.22 -0.90 -14.24
N LYS A 78 17.34 -0.59 -13.59
CA LYS A 78 18.05 -1.53 -12.70
C LYS A 78 17.52 -1.46 -11.28
N THR A 79 17.08 -0.29 -10.87
CA THR A 79 16.52 -0.01 -9.55
C THR A 79 15.10 0.55 -9.69
N VAL A 80 14.15 -0.11 -9.04
CA VAL A 80 12.74 0.29 -9.04
C VAL A 80 12.26 0.38 -7.60
N VAL A 81 11.69 1.53 -7.23
CA VAL A 81 11.03 1.72 -5.93
C VAL A 81 9.52 1.60 -6.07
N ALA A 82 8.91 0.78 -5.22
CA ALA A 82 7.47 0.63 -5.20
C ALA A 82 6.80 1.53 -4.15
N PHE A 83 5.66 2.11 -4.55
CA PHE A 83 4.76 2.87 -3.69
C PHE A 83 3.40 2.18 -3.60
N GLN A 84 3.11 1.65 -2.41
CA GLN A 84 1.80 1.08 -2.05
C GLN A 84 0.83 2.19 -1.66
N THR A 85 -0.43 2.10 -2.10
CA THR A 85 -1.47 3.05 -1.68
C THR A 85 -2.88 2.47 -1.79
N ARG A 86 -3.81 3.06 -1.05
CA ARG A 86 -5.26 2.82 -1.13
C ARG A 86 -6.07 4.12 -1.23
N ASN A 87 -5.37 5.26 -1.30
CA ASN A 87 -5.95 6.60 -1.25
C ASN A 87 -5.56 7.39 -2.50
N ILE A 88 -6.34 8.43 -2.81
CA ILE A 88 -5.93 9.45 -3.78
C ILE A 88 -4.59 10.09 -3.35
N PRO A 89 -3.73 10.50 -4.29
CA PRO A 89 -2.53 11.22 -3.94
C PRO A 89 -2.84 12.63 -3.43
N HIS A 90 -1.93 13.13 -2.61
CA HIS A 90 -1.81 14.55 -2.24
C HIS A 90 -0.34 14.92 -2.28
N VAL A 91 -0.03 16.21 -2.08
CA VAL A 91 1.35 16.73 -2.17
C VAL A 91 2.35 15.96 -1.29
N GLY A 92 1.94 15.55 -0.08
CA GLY A 92 2.80 14.68 0.74
C GLY A 92 3.18 13.33 0.11
N HIS A 93 2.25 12.67 -0.60
CA HIS A 93 2.56 11.42 -1.32
C HIS A 93 3.45 11.69 -2.52
N GLU A 94 3.18 12.74 -3.28
CA GLU A 94 4.01 13.16 -4.41
C GLU A 94 5.45 13.45 -3.96
N TYR A 95 5.62 14.22 -2.89
CA TYR A 95 6.95 14.56 -2.38
C TYR A 95 7.70 13.30 -1.95
N LEU A 96 7.04 12.42 -1.19
CA LEU A 96 7.61 11.14 -0.78
C LEU A 96 8.05 10.31 -2.00
N GLN A 97 7.17 10.18 -3.00
CA GLN A 97 7.44 9.40 -4.21
C GLN A 97 8.64 9.98 -4.98
N LYS A 98 8.67 11.30 -5.16
CA LYS A 98 9.78 12.00 -5.83
C LYS A 98 11.08 11.87 -5.06
N THR A 99 11.07 11.99 -3.73
CA THR A 99 12.26 11.76 -2.89
C THR A 99 12.77 10.34 -3.01
N ALA A 100 11.90 9.33 -3.10
CA ALA A 100 12.36 7.95 -3.32
C ALA A 100 12.91 7.74 -4.75
N LEU A 101 12.27 8.36 -5.75
CA LEU A 101 12.67 8.29 -7.14
C LEU A 101 14.04 8.96 -7.42
N THR A 102 14.54 9.84 -6.56
CA THR A 102 15.91 10.39 -6.73
C THR A 102 17.00 9.33 -6.57
N PHE A 103 16.71 8.20 -5.92
CA PHE A 103 17.67 7.13 -5.65
C PHE A 103 17.47 5.89 -6.51
N THR A 104 16.48 5.90 -7.40
CA THR A 104 16.11 4.73 -8.22
C THR A 104 15.87 5.13 -9.66
N ASP A 105 15.93 4.18 -10.60
CA ASP A 105 15.68 4.43 -12.02
C ASP A 105 14.19 4.61 -12.34
N GLY A 106 13.31 3.97 -11.56
CA GLY A 106 11.88 4.01 -11.78
C GLY A 106 11.04 3.94 -10.51
N LEU A 107 9.86 4.54 -10.59
CA LEU A 107 8.82 4.48 -9.56
C LEU A 107 7.68 3.58 -10.03
N PHE A 108 7.36 2.56 -9.24
CA PHE A 108 6.22 1.68 -9.45
C PHE A 108 5.08 2.05 -8.47
N ILE A 109 4.07 2.78 -8.96
CA ILE A 109 2.88 3.13 -8.19
C ILE A 109 1.89 1.97 -8.27
N ASN A 110 1.61 1.33 -7.15
CA ASN A 110 0.85 0.08 -7.13
C ASN A 110 -0.37 0.16 -6.19
N PRO A 111 -1.44 0.89 -6.59
CA PRO A 111 -2.64 1.05 -5.77
C PRO A 111 -3.39 -0.27 -5.60
N VAL A 112 -3.81 -0.55 -4.37
CA VAL A 112 -4.69 -1.69 -4.08
C VAL A 112 -6.12 -1.38 -4.52
N ILE A 113 -6.66 -2.28 -5.33
CA ILE A 113 -8.04 -2.29 -5.82
C ILE A 113 -8.70 -3.55 -5.26
N GLY A 114 -9.86 -3.39 -4.63
CA GLY A 114 -10.53 -4.50 -3.96
C GLY A 114 -11.52 -4.05 -2.90
N ARG A 115 -12.02 -5.00 -2.09
CA ARG A 115 -12.90 -4.68 -0.96
C ARG A 115 -12.14 -3.82 0.04
N LYS A 116 -12.74 -2.67 0.37
CA LYS A 116 -12.20 -1.68 1.31
C LYS A 116 -13.22 -1.40 2.41
N LYS A 117 -12.73 -0.84 3.52
CA LYS A 117 -13.59 -0.37 4.61
C LYS A 117 -14.46 0.81 4.17
N ALA A 118 -15.58 1.02 4.86
CA ALA A 118 -16.40 2.20 4.67
C ALA A 118 -15.59 3.50 4.89
N GLY A 119 -15.79 4.49 4.02
CA GLY A 119 -15.09 5.78 4.05
C GLY A 119 -13.84 5.90 3.16
N ASP A 120 -13.40 4.82 2.50
CA ASP A 120 -12.32 4.87 1.51
C ASP A 120 -12.81 5.45 0.15
N PHE A 121 -11.91 6.05 -0.63
CA PHE A 121 -12.23 6.61 -1.95
C PHE A 121 -12.63 5.52 -2.97
N LYS A 122 -13.46 5.87 -3.97
CA LYS A 122 -13.77 4.98 -5.10
C LYS A 122 -12.50 4.67 -5.92
N ASP A 123 -12.38 3.43 -6.37
CA ASP A 123 -11.22 2.95 -7.15
C ASP A 123 -10.98 3.78 -8.42
N GLU A 124 -12.03 4.08 -9.17
CA GLU A 124 -11.96 4.92 -10.36
C GLU A 124 -11.36 6.32 -10.07
N LEU A 125 -11.67 6.91 -8.91
CA LEU A 125 -11.12 8.21 -8.51
C LEU A 125 -9.64 8.10 -8.14
N ILE A 126 -9.23 7.01 -7.50
CA ILE A 126 -7.81 6.75 -7.20
C ILE A 126 -7.02 6.67 -8.50
N LEU A 127 -7.49 5.88 -9.47
CA LEU A 127 -6.81 5.72 -10.75
C LEU A 127 -6.74 7.02 -11.54
N LYS A 128 -7.86 7.75 -11.67
CA LYS A 128 -7.89 9.03 -12.40
C LYS A 128 -6.99 10.08 -11.76
N THR A 129 -6.93 10.15 -10.43
CA THR A 129 -6.08 11.13 -9.72
C THR A 129 -4.61 10.80 -9.82
N TYR A 130 -4.21 9.52 -9.75
CA TYR A 130 -2.83 9.13 -10.04
C TYR A 130 -2.45 9.36 -11.50
N GLN A 131 -3.34 9.07 -12.46
CA GLN A 131 -3.06 9.35 -13.87
C GLN A 131 -2.84 10.86 -14.11
N ALA A 132 -3.69 11.71 -13.51
CA ALA A 132 -3.52 13.16 -13.58
C ALA A 132 -2.21 13.60 -12.93
N LEU A 133 -1.84 13.02 -11.79
CA LEU A 133 -0.56 13.32 -11.13
C LEU A 133 0.63 12.92 -12.02
N ILE A 134 0.64 11.71 -12.55
CA ILE A 134 1.72 11.17 -13.39
C ILE A 134 1.87 12.03 -14.66
N ASN A 135 0.76 12.31 -15.36
CA ASN A 135 0.79 13.00 -16.65
C ASN A 135 1.29 14.45 -16.56
N ASN A 136 1.03 15.12 -15.43
CA ASN A 136 1.31 16.55 -15.29
C ASN A 136 2.54 16.87 -14.43
N TYR A 137 2.99 15.96 -13.55
CA TYR A 137 3.99 16.26 -12.53
C TYR A 137 5.18 15.31 -12.48
N TYR A 138 5.25 14.30 -13.36
CA TYR A 138 6.37 13.36 -13.45
C TYR A 138 7.01 13.32 -14.84
N PRO A 139 8.31 12.98 -14.94
CA PRO A 139 8.92 12.62 -16.22
C PRO A 139 8.25 11.37 -16.82
N LYS A 140 7.98 11.40 -18.13
CA LYS A 140 7.14 10.42 -18.84
C LYS A 140 7.67 8.97 -18.77
N ASP A 141 8.98 8.83 -18.60
CA ASP A 141 9.74 7.59 -18.69
C ASP A 141 10.22 7.06 -17.33
N ARG A 142 9.77 7.68 -16.22
CA ARG A 142 10.25 7.37 -14.86
C ARG A 142 9.20 6.75 -13.94
N VAL A 143 7.95 6.62 -14.39
CA VAL A 143 6.85 6.10 -13.57
C VAL A 143 6.05 5.05 -14.33
N VAL A 144 5.75 3.94 -13.67
CA VAL A 144 4.78 2.93 -14.10
C VAL A 144 3.71 2.82 -13.02
N MET A 145 2.45 2.80 -13.43
CA MET A 145 1.33 2.51 -12.55
C MET A 145 0.70 1.18 -12.96
N SER A 146 0.48 0.30 -11.99
CA SER A 146 -0.32 -0.91 -12.16
C SER A 146 -1.17 -1.13 -10.92
N ILE A 147 -2.39 -1.61 -11.05
CA ILE A 147 -3.20 -1.98 -9.87
C ILE A 147 -2.69 -3.24 -9.19
N LEU A 148 -3.03 -3.42 -7.92
CA LEU A 148 -2.91 -4.67 -7.19
C LEU A 148 -4.31 -5.15 -6.76
N PRO A 149 -4.88 -6.16 -7.44
CA PRO A 149 -6.15 -6.77 -7.03
C PRO A 149 -5.97 -7.53 -5.72
N MET A 150 -6.30 -6.89 -4.61
CA MET A 150 -6.05 -7.42 -3.27
C MET A 150 -7.05 -6.83 -2.26
N GLU A 151 -7.46 -7.63 -1.29
CA GLU A 151 -8.14 -7.12 -0.10
C GLU A 151 -7.10 -6.73 0.96
N MET A 152 -7.23 -5.54 1.53
CA MET A 152 -6.40 -5.12 2.67
C MET A 152 -6.77 -5.94 3.92
N ARG A 153 -5.75 -6.45 4.62
CA ARG A 153 -5.91 -7.17 5.89
C ARG A 153 -5.91 -6.20 7.08
N TYR A 154 -5.35 -5.00 6.88
CA TYR A 154 -5.10 -4.00 7.91
C TYR A 154 -4.15 -4.51 8.99
N ALA A 155 -3.22 -5.42 8.66
CA ALA A 155 -2.35 -6.10 9.63
C ALA A 155 -1.03 -5.35 9.90
N GLY A 156 -1.02 -4.03 9.64
CA GLY A 156 0.08 -3.12 9.98
C GLY A 156 1.45 -3.70 9.64
N PRO A 157 2.32 -3.96 10.64
CA PRO A 157 3.68 -4.47 10.41
C PRO A 157 3.76 -5.75 9.58
N ARG A 158 2.95 -6.77 9.86
CA ARG A 158 2.99 -8.03 9.09
C ARG A 158 2.55 -7.83 7.64
N GLU A 159 1.58 -6.95 7.42
CA GLU A 159 1.15 -6.61 6.06
C GLU A 159 2.17 -5.73 5.32
N ALA A 160 3.01 -4.97 6.02
CA ALA A 160 4.13 -4.26 5.41
C ALA A 160 5.17 -5.23 4.80
N ILE A 161 5.51 -6.30 5.53
CA ILE A 161 6.36 -7.38 5.02
C ILE A 161 5.70 -8.09 3.83
N PHE A 162 4.42 -8.46 3.97
CA PHE A 162 3.66 -9.06 2.87
C PHE A 162 3.64 -8.18 1.61
N HIS A 163 3.44 -6.88 1.77
CA HIS A 163 3.53 -5.93 0.68
C HIS A 163 4.92 -5.90 0.05
N ALA A 164 6.00 -5.88 0.83
CA ALA A 164 7.36 -5.90 0.30
C ALA A 164 7.63 -7.15 -0.54
N ILE A 165 7.24 -8.34 -0.07
CA ILE A 165 7.36 -9.60 -0.80
C ILE A 165 6.61 -9.54 -2.14
N ILE A 166 5.37 -9.04 -2.13
CA ILE A 166 4.62 -8.83 -3.38
C ILE A 166 5.42 -7.94 -4.33
N ARG A 167 5.96 -6.82 -3.86
CA ARG A 167 6.65 -5.84 -4.73
C ARG A 167 7.96 -6.39 -5.27
N LYS A 168 8.67 -7.19 -4.46
CA LYS A 168 9.81 -7.99 -4.94
C LYS A 168 9.39 -8.87 -6.09
N ASN A 169 8.25 -9.57 -5.98
CA ASN A 169 7.74 -10.44 -7.05
C ASN A 169 7.39 -9.68 -8.33
N PHE A 170 6.93 -8.43 -8.23
CA PHE A 170 6.73 -7.53 -9.37
C PHE A 170 8.04 -6.97 -9.98
N GLY A 171 9.20 -7.27 -9.40
CA GLY A 171 10.51 -6.80 -9.90
C GLY A 171 11.03 -5.53 -9.22
N CYS A 172 10.41 -5.10 -8.12
CA CYS A 172 10.88 -3.92 -7.39
C CYS A 172 12.07 -4.26 -6.51
N THR A 173 13.08 -3.40 -6.55
CA THR A 173 14.29 -3.48 -5.72
C THR A 173 14.15 -2.77 -4.38
N HIS A 174 13.28 -1.77 -4.33
CA HIS A 174 13.05 -0.93 -3.15
C HIS A 174 11.56 -0.85 -2.83
N PHE A 175 11.22 -0.68 -1.55
CA PHE A 175 9.84 -0.53 -1.11
C PHE A 175 9.67 0.59 -0.11
N ILE A 176 8.82 1.56 -0.43
CA ILE A 176 8.50 2.65 0.49
C ILE A 176 7.66 2.13 1.66
N VAL A 177 8.09 2.50 2.87
CA VAL A 177 7.31 2.26 4.09
C VAL A 177 7.20 3.56 4.88
N GLY A 178 5.99 4.13 4.90
CA GLY A 178 5.68 5.36 5.62
C GLY A 178 5.24 5.13 7.07
N ARG A 179 4.72 6.20 7.68
CA ARG A 179 4.05 6.14 8.98
C ARG A 179 2.74 5.36 8.89
N ASP A 180 2.46 4.52 9.88
CA ASP A 180 1.22 3.74 10.04
C ASP A 180 0.87 2.88 8.81
N HIS A 181 1.92 2.32 8.17
CA HIS A 181 1.76 1.56 6.93
C HIS A 181 0.86 0.34 7.15
N ALA A 182 -0.16 0.22 6.31
CA ALA A 182 -1.20 -0.82 6.39
C ALA A 182 -1.95 -0.90 7.74
N GLY A 183 -1.88 0.16 8.57
CA GLY A 183 -2.57 0.22 9.85
C GLY A 183 -4.06 0.57 9.75
N VAL A 184 -4.72 0.41 10.90
CA VAL A 184 -6.10 0.82 11.17
C VAL A 184 -6.22 1.26 12.63
N GLY A 185 -7.00 2.30 12.89
CA GLY A 185 -7.19 2.82 14.24
C GLY A 185 -5.87 3.16 14.92
N ASN A 186 -5.70 2.69 16.16
CA ASN A 186 -4.49 2.85 16.96
C ASN A 186 -3.92 1.50 17.41
N TYR A 187 -4.16 0.42 16.65
CA TYR A 187 -3.69 -0.93 17.01
C TYR A 187 -2.18 -1.10 16.90
N TYR A 188 -1.50 -0.26 16.11
CA TYR A 188 -0.06 -0.34 15.87
C TYR A 188 0.59 1.00 16.19
N SER A 189 1.83 0.95 16.69
CA SER A 189 2.62 2.18 16.85
C SER A 189 2.92 2.79 15.47
N PRO A 190 3.08 4.12 15.36
CA PRO A 190 3.20 4.80 14.07
C PRO A 190 4.35 4.32 13.16
N TYR A 191 5.37 3.68 13.71
CA TYR A 191 6.52 3.19 12.94
C TYR A 191 6.78 1.69 13.12
N ALA A 192 5.85 0.94 13.74
CA ALA A 192 6.00 -0.52 13.91
C ALA A 192 6.23 -1.25 12.58
N ALA A 193 5.61 -0.76 11.49
CA ALA A 193 5.79 -1.31 10.16
C ALA A 193 7.18 -1.06 9.54
N GLN A 194 7.96 -0.12 10.08
CA GLN A 194 9.37 0.07 9.71
C GLN A 194 10.25 -0.85 10.56
N GLU A 195 9.99 -0.90 11.86
CA GLU A 195 10.79 -1.69 12.80
C GLU A 195 10.77 -3.19 12.49
N VAL A 196 9.62 -3.73 12.07
CA VAL A 196 9.46 -5.16 11.76
C VAL A 196 10.41 -5.66 10.66
N PHE A 197 10.89 -4.80 9.75
CA PHE A 197 11.85 -5.21 8.73
C PHE A 197 13.19 -5.68 9.31
N LYS A 198 13.53 -5.28 10.55
CA LYS A 198 14.73 -5.77 11.26
C LYS A 198 14.65 -7.25 11.59
N GLU A 199 13.45 -7.81 11.65
CA GLU A 199 13.21 -9.23 11.93
C GLU A 199 13.33 -10.10 10.66
N PHE A 200 13.40 -9.48 9.48
CA PHE A 200 13.43 -10.17 8.17
C PHE A 200 14.55 -9.62 7.24
N PRO A 201 15.83 -9.70 7.64
CA PRO A 201 16.94 -9.20 6.84
C PRO A 201 17.09 -9.86 5.46
N GLU A 202 16.54 -11.07 5.27
CA GLU A 202 16.63 -11.90 4.07
C GLU A 202 15.60 -11.57 2.96
N LEU A 203 14.85 -10.47 3.09
CA LEU A 203 13.75 -10.16 2.17
C LEU A 203 14.18 -9.84 0.72
N ASP A 204 15.46 -9.68 0.40
CA ASP A 204 16.03 -9.17 -0.87
C ASP A 204 15.21 -8.06 -1.56
N ILE A 205 14.65 -7.15 -0.76
CA ILE A 205 14.06 -5.89 -1.21
C ILE A 205 14.40 -4.84 -0.16
N THR A 206 14.96 -3.71 -0.60
CA THR A 206 15.46 -2.68 0.29
C THR A 206 14.32 -1.78 0.76
N PRO A 207 13.95 -1.76 2.05
CA PRO A 207 12.93 -0.84 2.52
C PRO A 207 13.47 0.60 2.53
N MET A 208 12.64 1.55 2.11
CA MET A 208 12.90 2.98 2.21
C MET A 208 11.95 3.59 3.24
N PHE A 209 12.48 3.88 4.42
CA PHE A 209 11.71 4.39 5.55
C PHE A 209 11.52 5.90 5.48
N PHE A 210 10.27 6.34 5.51
CA PHE A 210 9.91 7.76 5.50
C PHE A 210 9.16 8.17 6.77
N ARG A 211 9.53 9.33 7.30
CA ARG A 211 8.73 10.06 8.28
C ARG A 211 7.58 10.79 7.57
N SER A 212 6.55 11.17 8.32
CA SER A 212 5.46 11.98 7.76
C SER A 212 5.97 13.31 7.22
N PHE A 213 5.50 13.67 6.03
CA PHE A 213 5.73 14.99 5.44
C PHE A 213 4.60 15.96 5.80
N PHE A 214 4.95 17.24 5.90
CA PHE A 214 4.05 18.37 6.13
C PHE A 214 4.51 19.57 5.29
N TYR A 215 3.63 20.53 5.05
CA TYR A 215 4.04 21.83 4.50
C TYR A 215 4.43 22.76 5.65
N CYS A 216 5.65 23.30 5.64
CA CYS A 216 6.08 24.29 6.61
C CYS A 216 5.93 25.71 6.03
N LYS A 217 5.18 26.57 6.72
CA LYS A 217 4.94 27.97 6.31
C LYS A 217 6.22 28.79 6.26
N LYS A 218 7.16 28.55 7.17
CA LYS A 218 8.47 29.24 7.22
C LYS A 218 9.44 28.75 6.15
N CYS A 219 9.55 27.43 5.96
CA CYS A 219 10.37 26.86 4.89
C CYS A 219 9.76 27.09 3.50
N ARG A 220 8.47 27.44 3.43
CA ARG A 220 7.69 27.65 2.20
C ARG A 220 7.73 26.42 1.28
N GLY A 221 7.65 25.23 1.89
CA GLY A 221 7.79 23.99 1.17
C GLY A 221 7.41 22.77 1.99
N VAL A 222 7.41 21.62 1.32
CA VAL A 222 7.21 20.31 1.95
C VAL A 222 8.50 19.91 2.68
N ALA A 223 8.35 19.48 3.92
CA ALA A 223 9.45 19.02 4.76
C ALA A 223 8.97 17.88 5.66
N ASN A 224 9.88 17.31 6.45
CA ASN A 224 9.56 16.43 7.56
C ASN A 224 10.40 16.81 8.79
N GLU A 225 10.19 16.10 9.90
CA GLU A 225 10.88 16.34 11.17
C GLU A 225 12.42 16.22 11.09
N LYS A 226 12.97 15.58 10.06
CA LYS A 226 14.43 15.49 9.86
C LYS A 226 15.00 16.68 9.12
N THR A 227 14.19 17.46 8.41
CA THR A 227 14.65 18.56 7.54
C THR A 227 14.10 19.92 7.91
N CYS A 228 13.14 20.01 8.83
CA CYS A 228 12.54 21.25 9.29
C CYS A 228 12.74 21.41 10.82
N PRO A 229 13.37 22.52 11.29
CA PRO A 229 13.56 22.77 12.72
C PRO A 229 12.37 23.49 13.38
N HIS A 230 11.35 23.87 12.61
CA HIS A 230 10.24 24.68 13.11
C HIS A 230 9.24 23.86 13.95
N SER A 231 8.47 24.55 14.79
CA SER A 231 7.44 23.91 15.61
C SER A 231 6.18 23.58 14.81
N ASN A 232 5.33 22.72 15.36
CA ASN A 232 4.07 22.29 14.74
C ASN A 232 3.10 23.44 14.42
N GLN A 233 3.24 24.62 15.02
CA GLN A 233 2.43 25.80 14.70
C GLN A 233 2.68 26.30 13.26
N GLU A 234 3.88 26.05 12.73
CA GLU A 234 4.27 26.40 11.37
C GLU A 234 3.94 25.30 10.36
N HIS A 235 3.49 24.13 10.82
CA HIS A 235 3.27 22.94 10.01
C HIS A 235 1.80 22.82 9.59
N LEU A 236 1.60 22.40 8.35
CA LEU A 236 0.31 22.03 7.79
C LEU A 236 0.39 20.57 7.33
N ASP A 237 -0.22 19.68 8.10
CA ASP A 237 -0.21 18.25 7.81
C ASP A 237 -1.12 17.88 6.63
N PHE A 238 -0.68 16.93 5.82
CA PHE A 238 -1.47 16.36 4.74
C PHE A 238 -2.41 15.26 5.25
N SER A 239 -3.38 15.63 6.10
CA SER A 239 -4.37 14.67 6.61
C SER A 239 -5.43 14.36 5.56
N GLY A 240 -5.49 13.09 5.12
CA GLY A 240 -6.55 12.62 4.22
C GLY A 240 -7.96 12.81 4.78
N THR A 241 -8.14 12.74 6.10
CA THR A 241 -9.44 13.04 6.75
C THR A 241 -9.81 14.51 6.60
N LYS A 242 -8.89 15.44 6.92
CA LYS A 242 -9.15 16.87 6.75
C LYS A 242 -9.42 17.24 5.28
N ILE A 243 -8.68 16.64 4.35
CA ILE A 243 -8.89 16.85 2.90
C ILE A 243 -10.31 16.41 2.51
N ARG A 244 -10.78 15.24 2.96
CA ARG A 244 -12.15 14.77 2.72
C ARG A 244 -13.19 15.71 3.32
N GLU A 245 -13.01 16.14 4.57
CA GLU A 245 -13.92 17.07 5.24
C GLU A 245 -14.06 18.38 4.48
N ILE A 246 -12.95 18.95 3.99
CA ILE A 246 -12.96 20.19 3.19
C ILE A 246 -13.71 19.98 1.87
N LEU A 247 -13.48 18.87 1.18
CA LEU A 247 -14.15 18.55 -0.08
C LEU A 247 -15.67 18.36 0.09
N LEU A 248 -16.09 17.72 1.19
CA LEU A 248 -17.50 17.52 1.50
C LEU A 248 -18.19 18.84 1.87
N ARG A 249 -17.57 19.67 2.73
CA ARG A 249 -18.12 20.99 3.10
C ARG A 249 -18.31 21.92 1.91
N LYS A 250 -17.39 21.91 0.94
CA LYS A 250 -17.52 22.70 -0.30
C LYS A 250 -18.70 22.26 -1.17
N ARG A 251 -19.17 21.01 -1.03
CA ARG A 251 -20.35 20.51 -1.74
C ARG A 251 -21.66 21.00 -1.12
N ASP A 252 -21.67 21.25 0.19
CA ASP A 252 -22.87 21.73 0.91
C ASP A 252 -23.03 23.26 0.82
N SER A 253 -22.03 23.96 0.26
CA SER A 253 -22.00 25.42 0.10
C SER A 253 -22.01 25.88 -1.38
N ALA A 254 -22.23 24.95 -2.30
CA ALA A 254 -22.39 25.18 -3.75
C ALA A 254 -23.74 24.60 -4.21
#